data_AF-A0A2V3KJ86-F1
#
_entry.id   AF-A0A2V3KJ86-F1
#
_cell.length_a   1.000
_cell.length_b   1.000
_cell.length_c   1.000
_cell.angle_alpha   90.00
_cell.angle_beta   90.00
_cell.angle_gamma   90.00
#
_symmetry.space_group_name_H-M   'P 1'
#
loop_
_entity.id
_entity.type
_entity.pdbx_description
1 polymer ?
#
loop_
_entity_poly.entity_id
_entity_poly.type
_entity_poly.pdbx_seq_one_letter_code
_entity_poly.pdbx_strand_id
1 'polypeptide(L)'
;MRIRYFVPFKRKIIIDDHWEIPMQGGKLRIIEESGYAKAIELTFEKQPLEYAPSFQKRATYEAMTTITGHDELIAFVKRQLDNAAIFLECFHDIELMTEEIEAKYEGETPEEETRLSIKSISMGRHDSALPLSFDMFTRALMAAEKYDGPRFEVAFVKSARKMLENQEFINSFRYSFLLIESLYGNGQFKTPSLQAALKSNQEFRNIVDLAIKDMIPAKNDRNSDTAKLISTKPNADDIINHLVEKRGFYFHGNIKRKDAWNPDEQDSAESLALLAIGIITKITMKAAEPMFVAELEKRHFEDAMQVGAKIVFEIKFRFREPEENFDRQHQVNITMPGTKVTPRTAFAVAQHFLHVFQHNQPISALCEAECKIQETGEKVFNLTFHCKEE
;
A
#
# COMPACT_ATOMS: atom_id res chain seq x y z
N MET A 1 -31.41 20.45 -12.61
CA MET A 1 -30.16 19.95 -13.21
C MET A 1 -30.27 18.46 -13.52
N ARG A 2 -29.49 18.01 -14.51
CA ARG A 2 -29.37 16.61 -14.93
C ARG A 2 -28.04 16.08 -14.44
N ILE A 3 -28.05 14.89 -13.85
CA ILE A 3 -26.83 14.21 -13.41
C ILE A 3 -26.68 12.93 -14.23
N ARG A 4 -25.47 12.68 -14.78
CA ARG A 4 -25.14 11.47 -15.52
C ARG A 4 -23.94 10.74 -14.93
N TYR A 5 -24.09 9.45 -14.70
CA TYR A 5 -23.04 8.55 -14.21
C TYR A 5 -22.65 7.57 -15.31
N PHE A 6 -21.34 7.41 -15.56
CA PHE A 6 -20.82 6.43 -16.52
C PHE A 6 -20.01 5.37 -15.79
N VAL A 7 -20.36 4.10 -16.01
CA VAL A 7 -19.74 2.95 -15.34
C VAL A 7 -19.17 2.02 -16.40
N PRO A 8 -17.84 2.00 -16.60
CA PRO A 8 -17.24 1.20 -17.66
C PRO A 8 -17.29 -0.30 -17.34
N PHE A 9 -17.44 -1.12 -18.38
CA PHE A 9 -17.26 -2.56 -18.29
C PHE A 9 -15.78 -2.93 -18.42
N LYS A 10 -15.28 -3.80 -17.53
CA LYS A 10 -13.86 -4.21 -17.50
C LYS A 10 -13.44 -5.11 -18.66
N ARG A 11 -14.39 -5.80 -19.28
CA ARG A 11 -14.19 -6.71 -20.41
C ARG A 11 -15.08 -6.27 -21.57
N LYS A 12 -14.77 -6.74 -22.78
CA LYS A 12 -15.64 -6.58 -23.94
C LYS A 12 -16.91 -7.40 -23.73
N ILE A 13 -18.04 -6.74 -23.53
CA ILE A 13 -19.35 -7.37 -23.39
C ILE A 13 -20.11 -7.18 -24.68
N ILE A 14 -20.65 -8.26 -25.25
CA ILE A 14 -21.63 -8.19 -26.33
C ILE A 14 -23.00 -8.20 -25.67
N ILE A 15 -23.81 -7.19 -25.96
CA ILE A 15 -25.19 -7.12 -25.51
C ILE A 15 -26.06 -7.13 -26.77
N ASP A 16 -26.88 -8.16 -26.89
CA ASP A 16 -27.64 -8.43 -28.13
C ASP A 16 -28.75 -7.37 -28.38
N ASP A 17 -29.23 -6.69 -27.34
CA ASP A 17 -30.18 -5.58 -27.41
C ASP A 17 -30.18 -4.74 -26.10
N HIS A 18 -30.45 -3.43 -26.20
CA HIS A 18 -30.59 -2.55 -25.03
C HIS A 18 -31.47 -1.32 -25.32
N TRP A 19 -32.19 -0.84 -24.30
CA TRP A 19 -32.98 0.39 -24.35
C TRP A 19 -32.98 1.08 -22.98
N GLU A 20 -33.42 2.34 -22.97
CA GLU A 20 -33.53 3.14 -21.74
C GLU A 20 -34.63 2.57 -20.82
N ILE A 21 -34.28 2.24 -19.59
CA ILE A 21 -35.21 1.73 -18.57
C ILE A 21 -35.31 2.68 -17.38
N PRO A 22 -36.51 2.86 -16.79
CA PRO A 22 -36.66 3.67 -15.58
C PRO A 22 -36.04 2.97 -14.37
N MET A 23 -35.24 3.69 -13.59
CA MET A 23 -34.57 3.18 -12.38
C MET A 23 -34.61 4.23 -11.27
N GLN A 24 -35.36 3.95 -10.19
CA GLN A 24 -35.41 4.73 -8.93
C GLN A 24 -35.42 6.27 -9.10
N GLY A 25 -36.35 6.79 -9.90
CA GLY A 25 -36.49 8.24 -10.12
C GLY A 25 -35.56 8.81 -11.21
N GLY A 26 -34.70 7.98 -11.81
CA GLY A 26 -33.89 8.27 -12.99
C GLY A 26 -34.11 7.24 -14.10
N LYS A 27 -33.15 7.17 -15.03
CA LYS A 27 -33.15 6.30 -16.20
C LYS A 27 -31.78 5.66 -16.40
N LEU A 28 -31.73 4.41 -16.82
CA LEU A 28 -30.50 3.66 -17.09
C LEU A 28 -30.49 3.24 -18.56
N ARG A 29 -29.35 3.36 -19.23
CA ARG A 29 -29.12 2.80 -20.57
C ARG A 29 -27.70 2.24 -20.73
N ILE A 30 -27.50 1.38 -21.72
CA ILE A 30 -26.16 0.90 -22.10
C ILE A 30 -25.56 1.86 -23.14
N ILE A 31 -24.28 2.16 -22.98
CA ILE A 31 -23.47 2.87 -23.97
C ILE A 31 -22.69 1.83 -24.75
N GLU A 32 -23.00 1.70 -26.03
CA GLU A 32 -22.36 0.77 -26.94
C GLU A 32 -21.35 1.49 -27.84
N GLU A 33 -20.18 0.88 -28.03
CA GLU A 33 -19.17 1.33 -28.99
C GLU A 33 -18.65 0.13 -29.78
N SER A 34 -18.75 0.21 -31.12
CA SER A 34 -18.27 -0.83 -32.04
C SER A 34 -18.83 -2.24 -31.80
N GLY A 35 -20.10 -2.38 -31.43
CA GLY A 35 -20.74 -3.68 -31.19
C GLY A 35 -20.50 -4.26 -29.80
N TYR A 36 -19.88 -3.50 -28.89
CA TYR A 36 -19.63 -3.90 -27.52
C TYR A 36 -20.21 -2.88 -26.55
N ALA A 37 -20.82 -3.36 -25.47
CA ALA A 37 -21.21 -2.53 -24.35
C ALA A 37 -19.94 -2.00 -23.67
N LYS A 38 -19.77 -0.68 -23.73
CA LYS A 38 -18.62 0.06 -23.19
C LYS A 38 -18.87 0.46 -21.75
N ALA A 39 -20.07 0.95 -21.46
CA ALA A 39 -20.42 1.43 -20.13
C ALA A 39 -21.95 1.36 -19.90
N ILE A 40 -22.35 1.48 -18.65
CA ILE A 40 -23.72 1.79 -18.24
C ILE A 40 -23.79 3.30 -18.00
N GLU A 41 -24.79 3.98 -18.56
CA GLU A 41 -25.11 5.38 -18.25
C GLU A 41 -26.38 5.44 -17.39
N LEU A 42 -26.30 6.08 -16.23
CA LEU A 42 -27.47 6.42 -15.42
C LEU A 42 -27.72 7.93 -15.48
N THR A 43 -28.96 8.33 -15.73
CA THR A 43 -29.40 9.72 -15.86
C THR A 43 -30.49 10.04 -14.85
N PHE A 44 -30.29 11.09 -14.05
CA PHE A 44 -31.31 11.64 -13.16
C PHE A 44 -31.65 13.06 -13.61
N GLU A 45 -32.94 13.33 -13.82
CA GLU A 45 -33.42 14.64 -14.26
C GLU A 45 -34.01 15.44 -13.09
N LYS A 46 -34.07 16.77 -13.22
CA LYS A 46 -34.71 17.68 -12.25
C LYS A 46 -34.13 17.59 -10.82
N GLN A 47 -32.84 17.31 -10.70
CA GLN A 47 -32.17 17.25 -9.42
C GLN A 47 -31.90 18.67 -8.86
N PRO A 48 -31.91 18.85 -7.52
CA PRO A 48 -31.52 20.09 -6.85
C PRO A 48 -30.09 20.53 -7.20
N LEU A 49 -29.87 21.84 -7.36
CA LEU A 49 -28.55 22.40 -7.62
C LEU A 49 -27.55 22.21 -6.46
N GLU A 50 -28.04 21.94 -5.24
CA GLU A 50 -27.22 21.69 -4.06
C GLU A 50 -26.43 20.37 -4.15
N TYR A 51 -26.84 19.44 -5.01
CA TYR A 51 -26.08 18.20 -5.27
C TYR A 51 -24.85 18.45 -6.16
N ALA A 52 -24.78 19.61 -6.84
CA ALA A 52 -23.58 19.99 -7.57
C ALA A 52 -22.57 20.56 -6.56
N PRO A 53 -21.30 20.15 -6.61
CA PRO A 53 -20.29 20.69 -5.70
C PRO A 53 -20.21 22.21 -5.88
N SER A 54 -20.31 22.95 -4.77
CA SER A 54 -20.29 24.41 -4.77
C SER A 54 -19.11 24.95 -3.96
N PHE A 55 -18.58 26.10 -4.39
CA PHE A 55 -17.54 26.80 -3.67
C PHE A 55 -18.15 27.71 -2.60
N GLN A 56 -17.89 27.44 -1.32
CA GLN A 56 -18.12 28.41 -0.26
C GLN A 56 -16.87 29.27 -0.05
N LYS A 57 -16.95 30.56 -0.37
CA LYS A 57 -15.92 31.53 0.02
C LYS A 57 -16.05 31.83 1.51
N ARG A 58 -15.07 31.38 2.32
CA ARG A 58 -14.82 31.96 3.64
C ARG A 58 -13.79 33.07 3.54
N ALA A 59 -14.13 34.21 4.11
CA ALA A 59 -13.23 35.35 4.20
C ALA A 59 -12.28 35.16 5.38
N THR A 60 -11.08 34.65 5.13
CA THR A 60 -9.80 35.07 5.76
C THR A 60 -8.64 34.19 5.27
N TYR A 61 -7.51 34.86 4.98
CA TYR A 61 -6.26 34.29 4.49
C TYR A 61 -5.62 33.36 5.52
N GLU A 62 -5.63 32.04 5.27
CA GLU A 62 -4.51 31.10 5.45
C GLU A 62 -4.95 29.65 5.15
N ALA A 63 -4.13 28.95 4.36
CA ALA A 63 -4.11 27.51 4.05
C ALA A 63 -5.20 26.88 3.14
N MET A 64 -4.66 26.24 2.10
CA MET A 64 -5.12 25.07 1.33
C MET A 64 -6.61 24.96 0.99
N THR A 65 -6.89 25.16 -0.30
CA THR A 65 -8.13 24.80 -1.01
C THR A 65 -8.66 23.46 -0.51
N THR A 66 -9.65 23.53 0.39
CA THR A 66 -10.35 22.35 0.88
C THR A 66 -11.47 22.07 -0.11
N ILE A 67 -11.39 20.96 -0.84
CA ILE A 67 -12.49 20.50 -1.71
C ILE A 67 -13.60 20.00 -0.79
N THR A 68 -14.55 20.87 -0.44
CA THR A 68 -15.78 20.48 0.24
C THR A 68 -16.84 20.14 -0.80
N GLY A 69 -16.73 18.96 -1.41
CA GLY A 69 -17.71 18.46 -2.36
C GLY A 69 -17.79 16.96 -2.24
N HIS A 70 -18.68 16.46 -1.37
CA HIS A 70 -19.15 15.09 -1.46
C HIS A 70 -20.26 15.09 -2.51
N ASP A 71 -20.04 14.43 -3.64
CA ASP A 71 -21.14 13.97 -4.48
C ASP A 71 -21.90 12.91 -3.64
N GLU A 72 -22.96 13.31 -2.95
CA GLU A 72 -23.69 12.43 -2.02
C GLU A 72 -24.29 11.21 -2.74
N LEU A 73 -24.51 11.35 -4.05
CA LEU A 73 -25.07 10.31 -4.89
C LEU A 73 -24.02 9.31 -5.39
N ILE A 74 -22.73 9.66 -5.43
CA ILE A 74 -21.68 8.72 -5.89
C ILE A 74 -21.61 7.46 -5.01
N ALA A 75 -21.76 7.62 -3.69
CA ALA A 75 -21.78 6.51 -2.74
C ALA A 75 -23.02 5.64 -2.92
N PHE A 76 -24.16 6.27 -3.20
CA PHE A 76 -25.42 5.57 -3.50
C PHE A 76 -25.35 4.81 -4.83
N VAL A 77 -24.84 5.44 -5.89
CA VAL A 77 -24.66 4.86 -7.23
C VAL A 77 -23.71 3.67 -7.16
N LYS A 78 -22.56 3.82 -6.50
CA LYS A 78 -21.63 2.72 -6.22
C LYS A 78 -22.35 1.53 -5.60
N ARG A 79 -23.07 1.76 -4.50
CA ARG A 79 -23.82 0.71 -3.79
C ARG A 79 -24.87 0.02 -4.67
N GLN A 80 -25.61 0.76 -5.49
CA GLN A 80 -26.60 0.17 -6.40
C GLN A 80 -25.95 -0.71 -7.48
N LEU A 81 -24.82 -0.27 -8.03
CA LEU A 81 -24.07 -1.00 -9.06
C LEU A 81 -23.40 -2.25 -8.49
N ASP A 82 -22.81 -2.15 -7.30
CA ASP A 82 -22.25 -3.30 -6.59
C ASP A 82 -23.34 -4.37 -6.35
N ASN A 83 -24.53 -3.95 -5.90
CA ASN A 83 -25.66 -4.86 -5.73
C ASN A 83 -26.14 -5.48 -7.05
N ALA A 84 -26.23 -4.71 -8.13
CA ALA A 84 -26.61 -5.23 -9.44
C ALA A 84 -25.59 -6.24 -9.98
N ALA A 85 -24.28 -5.96 -9.80
CA ALA A 85 -23.20 -6.89 -10.16
C ALA A 85 -23.34 -8.21 -9.41
N ILE A 86 -23.58 -8.20 -8.10
CA ILE A 86 -23.75 -9.42 -7.29
C ILE A 86 -24.89 -10.32 -7.83
N PHE A 87 -26.03 -9.74 -8.24
CA PHE A 87 -27.14 -10.52 -8.81
C PHE A 87 -26.76 -11.17 -10.14
N LEU A 88 -25.98 -10.48 -10.97
CA LEU A 88 -25.53 -10.99 -12.26
C LEU A 88 -24.39 -12.03 -12.10
N GLU A 89 -23.51 -11.83 -11.12
CA GLU A 89 -22.45 -12.76 -10.73
C GLU A 89 -22.97 -14.13 -10.28
N CYS A 90 -24.21 -14.20 -9.79
CA CYS A 90 -24.88 -15.48 -9.50
C CYS A 90 -25.00 -16.39 -10.74
N PHE A 91 -25.01 -15.82 -11.95
CA PHE A 91 -25.24 -16.55 -13.20
C PHE A 91 -24.07 -16.45 -14.18
N HIS A 92 -23.29 -15.36 -14.13
CA HIS A 92 -22.26 -15.03 -15.11
C HIS A 92 -21.03 -14.41 -14.44
N ASP A 93 -19.80 -14.79 -14.84
CA ASP A 93 -18.56 -14.15 -14.39
C ASP A 93 -18.45 -12.72 -14.99
N ILE A 94 -19.06 -11.75 -14.31
CA ILE A 94 -18.98 -10.32 -14.65
C ILE A 94 -18.30 -9.56 -13.50
N GLU A 95 -17.60 -8.47 -13.82
CA GLU A 95 -16.95 -7.61 -12.82
C GLU A 95 -17.14 -6.14 -13.24
N LEU A 96 -17.73 -5.32 -12.37
CA LEU A 96 -17.87 -3.87 -12.57
C LEU A 96 -16.75 -3.13 -11.84
N MET A 97 -16.17 -2.11 -12.49
CA MET A 97 -15.13 -1.26 -11.88
C MET A 97 -15.76 -0.05 -11.20
N THR A 98 -16.53 -0.29 -10.13
CA THR A 98 -17.24 0.75 -9.36
C THR A 98 -16.31 1.62 -8.50
N GLU A 99 -15.01 1.31 -8.52
CA GLU A 99 -13.93 2.03 -7.83
C GLU A 99 -13.29 3.12 -8.70
N GLU A 100 -13.64 3.15 -10.00
CA GLU A 100 -13.14 4.11 -11.00
C GLU A 100 -14.28 4.96 -11.59
N ILE A 101 -15.17 5.48 -10.74
CA ILE A 101 -16.33 6.25 -11.21
C ILE A 101 -15.88 7.66 -11.65
N GLU A 102 -16.19 8.00 -12.90
CA GLU A 102 -16.12 9.37 -13.41
C GLU A 102 -17.52 9.99 -13.39
N ALA A 103 -17.67 11.13 -12.72
CA ALA A 103 -18.88 11.93 -12.75
C ALA A 103 -18.65 13.20 -13.58
N LYS A 104 -19.62 13.53 -14.43
CA LYS A 104 -19.63 14.74 -15.27
C LYS A 104 -20.84 15.59 -14.94
N TYR A 105 -20.61 16.88 -14.78
CA TYR A 105 -21.64 17.86 -14.43
C TYR A 105 -21.87 18.79 -15.61
N GLU A 106 -23.11 18.83 -16.09
CA GLU A 106 -23.55 19.64 -17.24
C GLU A 106 -24.75 20.49 -16.82
N GLY A 107 -24.74 21.77 -17.15
CA GLY A 107 -25.88 22.67 -16.91
C GLY A 107 -27.01 22.34 -17.87
N GLU A 108 -28.26 22.30 -17.39
CA GLU A 108 -29.41 22.08 -18.28
C GLU A 108 -29.72 23.35 -19.10
N THR A 109 -29.26 24.51 -18.64
CA THR A 109 -29.35 25.80 -19.37
C THR A 109 -28.00 26.51 -19.45
N PRO A 110 -27.82 27.47 -20.39
CA PRO A 110 -26.60 28.28 -20.49
C PRO A 110 -26.27 29.04 -19.18
N GLU A 111 -27.28 29.45 -18.43
CA GLU A 111 -27.15 30.13 -17.14
C GLU A 111 -26.70 29.18 -16.03
N GLU A 112 -27.08 27.90 -16.09
CA GLU A 112 -26.58 26.87 -15.17
C GLU A 112 -25.16 26.45 -15.52
N GLU A 113 -24.86 26.29 -16.81
CA GLU A 113 -23.54 25.89 -17.33
C GLU A 113 -22.45 26.89 -16.92
N THR A 114 -22.77 28.19 -16.91
CA THR A 114 -21.84 29.25 -16.48
C THR A 114 -21.61 29.29 -14.97
N ARG A 115 -22.46 28.62 -14.18
CA ARG A 115 -22.36 28.55 -12.72
C ARG A 115 -21.60 27.30 -12.24
N LEU A 116 -21.40 26.30 -13.10
CA LEU A 116 -20.64 25.09 -12.80
C LEU A 116 -19.14 25.39 -12.81
N SER A 117 -18.53 25.36 -11.63
CA SER A 117 -17.11 25.66 -11.46
C SER A 117 -16.21 24.42 -11.58
N ILE A 118 -16.77 23.22 -11.41
CA ILE A 118 -16.12 21.92 -11.62
C ILE A 118 -17.00 21.14 -12.58
N LYS A 119 -16.47 20.76 -13.75
CA LYS A 119 -17.22 20.08 -14.81
C LYS A 119 -17.10 18.55 -14.77
N SER A 120 -16.10 18.04 -14.08
CA SER A 120 -15.92 16.62 -13.86
C SER A 120 -15.15 16.35 -12.57
N ILE A 121 -15.42 15.19 -11.98
CA ILE A 121 -14.60 14.59 -10.93
C ILE A 121 -14.39 13.12 -11.29
N SER A 122 -13.16 12.66 -11.22
CA SER A 122 -12.83 11.25 -11.35
C SER A 122 -12.35 10.72 -10.02
N MET A 123 -12.99 9.65 -9.57
CA MET A 123 -12.41 8.79 -8.55
C MET A 123 -11.57 7.77 -9.29
N GLY A 124 -10.25 7.82 -9.11
CA GLY A 124 -9.33 6.86 -9.70
C GLY A 124 -8.35 6.40 -8.64
N ARG A 125 -7.92 5.15 -8.73
CA ARG A 125 -6.84 4.68 -7.86
C ARG A 125 -5.53 5.30 -8.30
N HIS A 126 -4.77 5.78 -7.31
CA HIS A 126 -3.40 6.17 -7.56
C HIS A 126 -2.55 4.90 -7.65
N ASP A 127 -2.19 4.49 -8.87
CA ASP A 127 -1.17 3.47 -9.09
C ASP A 127 0.19 4.05 -8.71
N SER A 128 0.56 3.90 -7.43
CA SER A 128 1.90 4.27 -6.98
C SER A 128 2.91 3.33 -7.65
N ALA A 129 3.92 3.91 -8.32
CA ALA A 129 5.01 3.11 -8.89
C ALA A 129 5.68 2.27 -7.80
N LEU A 130 5.81 0.96 -8.01
CA LEU A 130 6.50 0.06 -7.09
C LEU A 130 8.03 0.30 -7.17
N PRO A 131 8.68 0.78 -6.09
CA PRO A 131 10.13 0.93 -6.10
C PRO A 131 10.81 -0.44 -5.91
N LEU A 132 11.32 -1.03 -7.00
CA LEU A 132 12.15 -2.24 -6.96
C LEU A 132 13.60 -1.90 -7.28
N SER A 133 14.52 -2.22 -6.38
CA SER A 133 15.96 -2.05 -6.66
C SER A 133 16.49 -3.19 -7.52
N PHE A 134 17.43 -2.86 -8.40
CA PHE A 134 18.09 -3.85 -9.26
C PHE A 134 18.83 -4.95 -8.48
N ASP A 135 19.43 -4.60 -7.34
CA ASP A 135 20.03 -5.54 -6.40
C ASP A 135 19.02 -6.63 -5.95
N MET A 136 17.86 -6.23 -5.42
CA MET A 136 16.78 -7.16 -5.08
C MET A 136 16.35 -8.06 -6.25
N PHE A 137 16.24 -7.49 -7.46
CA PHE A 137 15.87 -8.26 -8.65
C PHE A 137 16.91 -9.32 -9.01
N THR A 138 18.19 -8.94 -9.09
CA THR A 138 19.27 -9.86 -9.44
C THR A 138 19.49 -10.93 -8.37
N ARG A 139 19.45 -10.56 -7.09
CA ARG A 139 19.52 -11.54 -5.99
C ARG A 139 18.35 -12.52 -6.01
N ALA A 140 17.14 -12.08 -6.39
CA ALA A 140 16.00 -12.98 -6.55
C ALA A 140 16.23 -14.00 -7.69
N LEU A 141 16.81 -13.57 -8.82
CA LEU A 141 17.18 -14.48 -9.91
C LEU A 141 18.24 -15.49 -9.44
N MET A 142 19.30 -15.03 -8.77
CA MET A 142 20.36 -15.90 -8.27
C MET A 142 19.86 -16.89 -7.20
N ALA A 143 18.92 -16.46 -6.35
CA ALA A 143 18.29 -17.35 -5.39
C ALA A 143 17.44 -18.43 -6.09
N ALA A 144 16.73 -18.08 -7.16
CA ALA A 144 15.91 -19.00 -7.93
C ALA A 144 16.72 -20.08 -8.69
N GLU A 145 18.03 -19.87 -8.90
CA GLU A 145 18.92 -20.91 -9.42
C GLU A 145 19.17 -22.04 -8.41
N LYS A 146 19.01 -21.76 -7.10
CA LYS A 146 19.36 -22.68 -6.00
C LYS A 146 18.15 -23.17 -5.21
N TYR A 147 17.09 -22.38 -5.13
CA TYR A 147 15.94 -22.63 -4.28
C TYR A 147 14.64 -22.46 -5.05
N ASP A 148 13.64 -23.29 -4.73
CA ASP A 148 12.28 -23.00 -5.11
C ASP A 148 11.79 -21.75 -4.39
N GLY A 149 11.11 -20.86 -5.11
CA GLY A 149 10.51 -19.68 -4.51
C GLY A 149 9.35 -20.02 -3.56
N PRO A 150 8.98 -19.11 -2.63
CA PRO A 150 7.91 -19.31 -1.64
C PRO A 150 6.52 -19.17 -2.28
N ARG A 151 6.19 -20.10 -3.21
CA ARG A 151 4.97 -20.03 -4.05
C ARG A 151 3.70 -20.05 -3.20
N PHE A 152 3.71 -20.82 -2.11
CA PHE A 152 2.57 -20.96 -1.22
C PHE A 152 2.27 -19.62 -0.52
N GLU A 153 3.27 -19.04 0.14
CA GLU A 153 3.19 -17.75 0.82
C GLU A 153 2.78 -16.63 -0.15
N VAL A 154 3.38 -16.61 -1.34
CA VAL A 154 3.12 -15.60 -2.37
C VAL A 154 1.67 -15.66 -2.86
N ALA A 155 1.08 -16.85 -3.02
CA ALA A 155 -0.30 -16.99 -3.48
C ALA A 155 -1.31 -16.30 -2.54
N PHE A 156 -1.11 -16.42 -1.22
CA PHE A 156 -1.97 -15.80 -0.22
C PHE A 156 -1.69 -14.30 -0.07
N VAL A 157 -0.43 -13.87 0.07
CA VAL A 157 -0.12 -12.45 0.26
C VAL A 157 -0.48 -11.61 -0.96
N LYS A 158 -0.33 -12.14 -2.18
CA LYS A 158 -0.75 -11.46 -3.41
C LYS A 158 -2.26 -11.24 -3.40
N SER A 159 -3.02 -12.27 -3.06
CA SER A 159 -4.48 -12.18 -2.98
C SER A 159 -4.90 -11.19 -1.90
N ALA A 160 -4.32 -11.30 -0.70
CA ALA A 160 -4.62 -10.41 0.41
C ALA A 160 -4.32 -8.93 0.11
N ARG A 161 -3.18 -8.63 -0.56
CA ARG A 161 -2.83 -7.27 -1.02
C ARG A 161 -3.81 -6.74 -2.05
N LYS A 162 -4.17 -7.55 -3.05
CA LYS A 162 -5.17 -7.17 -4.05
C LYS A 162 -6.52 -6.83 -3.40
N MET A 163 -6.97 -7.65 -2.45
CA MET A 163 -8.21 -7.38 -1.71
C MET A 163 -8.11 -6.11 -0.86
N LEU A 164 -6.95 -5.85 -0.24
CA LEU A 164 -6.71 -4.63 0.53
C LEU A 164 -6.75 -3.39 -0.36
N GLU A 165 -6.05 -3.43 -1.51
CA GLU A 165 -6.09 -2.39 -2.55
C GLU A 165 -7.53 -2.16 -3.05
N ASN A 166 -8.33 -3.23 -3.07
CA ASN A 166 -9.75 -3.18 -3.41
C ASN A 166 -10.67 -2.66 -2.30
N GLN A 167 -10.17 -2.33 -1.11
CA GLN A 167 -10.98 -2.05 0.08
C GLN A 167 -11.91 -3.20 0.50
N GLU A 168 -11.64 -4.42 -0.01
CA GLU A 168 -12.29 -5.66 0.42
C GLU A 168 -11.60 -6.21 1.67
N PHE A 169 -11.65 -5.43 2.76
CA PHE A 169 -10.91 -5.67 4.00
C PHE A 169 -11.18 -7.04 4.61
N ILE A 170 -12.43 -7.52 4.59
CA ILE A 170 -12.79 -8.85 5.11
C ILE A 170 -12.10 -9.96 4.31
N ASN A 171 -12.04 -9.86 2.98
CA ASN A 171 -11.36 -10.84 2.13
C ASN A 171 -9.84 -10.75 2.29
N SER A 172 -9.29 -9.55 2.44
CA SER A 172 -7.87 -9.37 2.76
C SER A 172 -7.47 -10.06 4.06
N PHE A 173 -8.28 -9.90 5.12
CA PHE A 173 -8.12 -10.62 6.37
C PHE A 173 -8.24 -12.13 6.17
N ARG A 174 -9.23 -12.61 5.41
CA ARG A 174 -9.42 -14.05 5.16
C ARG A 174 -8.20 -14.70 4.52
N TYR A 175 -7.67 -14.15 3.43
CA TYR A 175 -6.47 -14.68 2.80
C TYR A 175 -5.25 -14.60 3.72
N SER A 176 -5.14 -13.52 4.51
CA SER A 176 -4.07 -13.39 5.49
C SER A 176 -4.13 -14.47 6.57
N PHE A 177 -5.32 -14.71 7.12
CA PHE A 177 -5.50 -15.72 8.16
C PHE A 177 -5.32 -17.14 7.63
N LEU A 178 -5.72 -17.44 6.38
CA LEU A 178 -5.48 -18.74 5.76
C LEU A 178 -3.98 -19.08 5.69
N LEU A 179 -3.14 -18.10 5.37
CA LEU A 179 -1.68 -18.31 5.39
C LEU A 179 -1.17 -18.58 6.81
N ILE A 180 -1.64 -17.79 7.79
CA ILE A 180 -1.28 -17.97 9.20
C ILE A 180 -1.68 -19.37 9.69
N GLU A 181 -2.93 -19.77 9.45
CA GLU A 181 -3.47 -21.08 9.84
C GLU A 181 -2.71 -22.22 9.16
N SER A 182 -2.37 -22.08 7.88
CA SER A 182 -1.66 -23.10 7.12
C SER A 182 -0.23 -23.34 7.61
N LEU A 183 0.49 -22.27 7.96
CA LEU A 183 1.90 -22.36 8.39
C LEU A 183 2.06 -22.64 9.88
N TYR A 184 1.18 -22.07 10.72
CA TYR A 184 1.35 -22.05 12.18
C TYR A 184 0.23 -22.75 12.94
N GLY A 185 -0.88 -23.09 12.29
CA GLY A 185 -2.05 -23.71 12.94
C GLY A 185 -1.91 -25.20 13.27
N ASN A 186 -0.88 -25.88 12.76
CA ASN A 186 -0.61 -27.30 13.02
C ASN A 186 -1.82 -28.23 12.80
N GLY A 187 -2.59 -27.98 11.73
CA GLY A 187 -3.81 -28.72 11.40
C GLY A 187 -5.00 -28.50 12.35
N GLN A 188 -4.89 -27.59 13.32
CA GLN A 188 -5.96 -27.26 14.24
C GLN A 188 -6.91 -26.22 13.63
N PHE A 189 -8.21 -26.43 13.77
CA PHE A 189 -9.24 -25.54 13.23
C PHE A 189 -10.31 -25.14 14.26
N LYS A 190 -10.34 -25.80 15.43
CA LYS A 190 -11.23 -25.42 16.54
C LYS A 190 -10.59 -24.28 17.32
N THR A 191 -11.37 -23.26 17.68
CA THR A 191 -10.87 -22.03 18.31
C THR A 191 -9.88 -22.27 19.44
N PRO A 192 -10.15 -23.10 20.48
CA PRO A 192 -9.20 -23.28 21.57
C PRO A 192 -7.90 -23.97 21.15
N SER A 193 -7.97 -24.97 20.27
CA SER A 193 -6.78 -25.71 19.85
C SER A 193 -5.94 -24.92 18.84
N LEU A 194 -6.58 -24.13 17.97
CA LEU A 194 -5.88 -23.22 17.07
C LEU A 194 -5.18 -22.08 17.84
N GLN A 195 -5.86 -21.47 18.82
CA GLN A 195 -5.23 -20.48 19.70
C GLN A 195 -4.02 -21.06 20.42
N ALA A 196 -4.14 -22.27 20.99
CA ALA A 196 -3.04 -22.94 21.65
C ALA A 196 -1.86 -23.24 20.70
N ALA A 197 -2.13 -23.69 19.48
CA ALA A 197 -1.10 -23.97 18.48
C ALA A 197 -0.35 -22.68 18.04
N LEU A 198 -1.08 -21.60 17.78
CA LEU A 198 -0.47 -20.32 17.41
C LEU A 198 0.35 -19.73 18.55
N LYS A 199 -0.13 -19.80 19.79
CA LYS A 199 0.56 -19.29 20.98
C LYS A 199 1.75 -20.14 21.43
N SER A 200 1.80 -21.42 21.07
CA SER A 200 2.98 -22.24 21.39
C SER A 200 4.14 -21.99 20.41
N ASN A 201 3.87 -21.36 19.25
CA ASN A 201 4.89 -21.03 18.26
C ASN A 201 5.56 -19.69 18.58
N GLN A 202 6.76 -19.75 19.16
CA GLN A 202 7.51 -18.55 19.56
C GLN A 202 7.90 -17.65 18.37
N GLU A 203 8.19 -18.24 17.22
CA GLU A 203 8.51 -17.47 16.01
C GLU A 203 7.31 -16.65 15.56
N PHE A 204 6.14 -17.26 15.49
CA PHE A 204 4.91 -16.56 15.12
C PHE A 204 4.59 -15.43 16.11
N ARG A 205 4.74 -15.66 17.41
CA ARG A 205 4.57 -14.61 18.44
C ARG A 205 5.49 -13.41 18.20
N ASN A 206 6.77 -13.66 17.92
CA ASN A 206 7.72 -12.59 17.60
C ASN A 206 7.29 -11.79 16.35
N ILE A 207 6.78 -12.48 15.32
CA ILE A 207 6.23 -11.84 14.12
C ILE A 207 5.03 -10.94 14.48
N VAL A 208 4.11 -11.43 15.32
CA VAL A 208 2.95 -10.65 15.78
C VAL A 208 3.40 -9.42 16.57
N ASP A 209 4.33 -9.55 17.51
CA ASP A 209 4.84 -8.41 18.29
C ASP A 209 5.48 -7.34 17.40
N LEU A 210 6.23 -7.75 16.37
CA LEU A 210 6.77 -6.82 15.38
C LEU A 210 5.66 -6.15 14.56
N ALA A 211 4.62 -6.89 14.18
CA ALA A 211 3.51 -6.34 13.39
C ALA A 211 2.72 -5.30 14.18
N ILE A 212 2.53 -5.51 15.49
CA ILE A 212 1.89 -4.52 16.39
C ILE A 212 2.69 -3.22 16.41
N LYS A 213 4.03 -3.30 16.50
CA LYS A 213 4.91 -2.11 16.59
C LYS A 213 4.94 -1.30 15.30
N ASP A 214 4.91 -1.97 14.15
CA ASP A 214 5.03 -1.33 12.84
C ASP A 214 3.67 -0.91 12.25
N MET A 215 2.57 -1.16 12.98
CA MET A 215 1.23 -0.89 12.48
C MET A 215 0.97 0.61 12.35
N ILE A 216 0.56 1.02 11.16
CA ILE A 216 0.05 2.36 10.89
C ILE A 216 -1.47 2.34 11.13
N PRO A 217 -2.02 3.23 11.98
CA PRO A 217 -3.46 3.31 12.22
C PRO A 217 -4.27 3.52 10.94
N ALA A 218 -5.50 2.99 10.91
CA ALA A 218 -6.37 3.13 9.75
C ALA A 218 -6.96 4.55 9.67
N LYS A 219 -7.52 4.92 8.52
CA LYS A 219 -8.10 6.26 8.34
C LYS A 219 -9.38 6.44 9.17
N ASN A 220 -10.18 5.38 9.32
CA ASN A 220 -11.48 5.40 10.02
C ASN A 220 -11.59 4.34 11.12
N ASP A 221 -10.93 4.57 12.26
CA ASP A 221 -10.83 3.59 13.36
C ASP A 221 -12.02 3.57 14.36
N ARG A 222 -13.00 4.46 14.24
CA ARG A 222 -14.00 4.74 15.32
C ARG A 222 -14.83 3.53 15.75
N ASN A 223 -15.13 2.62 14.83
CA ASN A 223 -15.97 1.44 15.10
C ASN A 223 -15.20 0.11 15.05
N SER A 224 -13.88 0.12 14.88
CA SER A 224 -13.10 -1.12 14.78
C SER A 224 -12.77 -1.68 16.15
N ASP A 225 -13.18 -2.92 16.41
CA ASP A 225 -12.77 -3.65 17.62
C ASP A 225 -11.26 -3.90 17.64
N THR A 226 -10.64 -4.06 16.47
CA THR A 226 -9.18 -4.21 16.35
C THR A 226 -8.47 -2.93 16.77
N ALA A 227 -8.94 -1.76 16.31
CA ALA A 227 -8.34 -0.49 16.72
C ALA A 227 -8.49 -0.26 18.22
N LYS A 228 -9.66 -0.58 18.80
CA LYS A 228 -9.88 -0.54 20.26
C LYS A 228 -8.90 -1.45 20.99
N LEU A 229 -8.72 -2.69 20.54
CA LEU A 229 -7.76 -3.62 21.14
C LEU A 229 -6.33 -3.08 21.06
N ILE A 230 -5.89 -2.57 19.91
CA ILE A 230 -4.53 -2.01 19.75
C ILE A 230 -4.31 -0.84 20.70
N SER A 231 -5.32 -0.01 20.93
CA SER A 231 -5.22 1.14 21.83
C SER A 231 -4.92 0.75 23.29
N THR A 232 -5.23 -0.50 23.70
CA THR A 232 -4.91 -1.01 25.04
C THR A 232 -3.49 -1.57 25.15
N LYS A 233 -2.65 -1.42 24.12
CA LYS A 233 -1.28 -1.95 24.05
C LYS A 233 -1.23 -3.47 24.29
N PRO A 234 -1.90 -4.26 23.43
CA PRO A 234 -2.03 -5.70 23.59
C PRO A 234 -0.67 -6.39 23.40
N ASN A 235 -0.52 -7.59 23.96
CA ASN A 235 0.60 -8.47 23.63
C ASN A 235 0.24 -9.40 22.44
N ALA A 236 1.20 -10.18 21.95
CA ALA A 236 0.97 -11.16 20.89
C ALA A 236 -0.19 -12.13 21.19
N ASP A 237 -0.32 -12.63 22.41
CA ASP A 237 -1.35 -13.61 22.77
C ASP A 237 -2.77 -13.01 22.70
N ASP A 238 -2.92 -11.73 23.06
CA ASP A 238 -4.18 -10.98 22.94
C ASP A 238 -4.57 -10.83 21.46
N ILE A 239 -3.61 -10.44 20.61
CA ILE A 239 -3.83 -10.33 19.16
C ILE A 239 -4.15 -11.70 18.55
N ILE A 240 -3.46 -12.77 18.95
CA ILE A 240 -3.75 -14.12 18.46
C ILE A 240 -5.18 -14.53 18.81
N ASN A 241 -5.65 -14.23 20.03
CA ASN A 241 -7.03 -14.52 20.41
C ASN A 241 -8.02 -13.78 19.51
N HIS A 242 -7.77 -12.49 19.30
CA HIS A 242 -8.59 -11.63 18.46
C HIS A 242 -8.62 -12.08 17.00
N LEU A 243 -7.48 -12.46 16.42
CA LEU A 243 -7.42 -12.99 15.06
C LEU A 243 -8.27 -14.26 14.91
N VAL A 244 -8.16 -15.20 15.84
CA VAL A 244 -8.93 -16.46 15.79
C VAL A 244 -10.43 -16.21 16.01
N GLU A 245 -10.78 -15.28 16.91
CA GLU A 245 -12.17 -14.85 17.12
C GLU A 245 -12.76 -14.23 15.85
N LYS A 246 -12.06 -13.25 15.26
CA LYS A 246 -12.48 -12.59 14.03
C LYS A 246 -12.51 -13.55 12.84
N ARG A 247 -11.65 -14.57 12.80
CA ARG A 247 -11.79 -15.67 11.84
C ARG A 247 -13.12 -16.40 12.04
N GLY A 248 -13.48 -16.74 13.26
CA GLY A 248 -14.78 -17.33 13.59
C GLY A 248 -15.95 -16.51 13.05
N PHE A 249 -15.89 -15.19 13.23
CA PHE A 249 -16.91 -14.23 12.80
C PHE A 249 -16.98 -14.06 11.28
N TYR A 250 -15.84 -13.79 10.63
CA TYR A 250 -15.80 -13.45 9.21
C TYR A 250 -15.79 -14.66 8.28
N PHE A 251 -15.42 -15.86 8.72
CA PHE A 251 -15.40 -17.04 7.84
C PHE A 251 -16.70 -17.82 7.86
N HIS A 252 -17.43 -17.80 8.98
CA HIS A 252 -18.64 -18.60 9.18
C HIS A 252 -19.86 -17.71 9.18
N GLY A 253 -20.16 -17.14 8.01
CA GLY A 253 -21.32 -16.29 7.80
C GLY A 253 -22.60 -17.03 8.19
N ASN A 254 -23.33 -16.50 9.17
CA ASN A 254 -24.65 -16.99 9.54
C ASN A 254 -25.65 -15.85 9.37
N ILE A 255 -26.39 -15.85 8.26
CA ILE A 255 -27.38 -14.81 7.92
C ILE A 255 -28.48 -14.68 9.00
N LYS A 256 -28.67 -15.70 9.84
CA LYS A 256 -29.65 -15.68 10.94
C LYS A 256 -29.13 -14.98 12.21
N ARG A 257 -27.83 -14.65 12.29
CA ARG A 257 -27.28 -13.88 13.42
C ARG A 257 -27.67 -12.41 13.29
N LYS A 258 -28.05 -11.80 14.41
CA LYS A 258 -28.41 -10.37 14.45
C LYS A 258 -27.20 -9.45 14.17
N ASP A 259 -26.02 -9.96 14.45
CA ASP A 259 -24.72 -9.32 14.25
C ASP A 259 -23.98 -9.90 13.02
N ALA A 260 -24.70 -10.50 12.06
CA ALA A 260 -24.08 -10.99 10.84
C ALA A 260 -23.36 -9.84 10.12
N TRP A 261 -22.10 -10.06 9.73
CA TRP A 261 -21.36 -9.08 8.94
C TRP A 261 -22.01 -8.94 7.56
N ASN A 262 -22.04 -7.70 7.07
CA ASN A 262 -22.55 -7.35 5.76
C ASN A 262 -21.38 -7.17 4.77
N PRO A 263 -21.40 -7.80 3.58
CA PRO A 263 -20.39 -7.57 2.55
C PRO A 263 -20.19 -6.10 2.18
N ASP A 264 -21.22 -5.26 2.31
CA ASP A 264 -21.12 -3.82 2.02
C ASP A 264 -20.44 -3.03 3.17
N GLU A 265 -20.27 -3.62 4.36
CA GLU A 265 -19.76 -2.95 5.57
C GLU A 265 -18.29 -3.33 5.85
N GLN A 266 -17.40 -2.94 4.95
CA GLN A 266 -15.97 -3.30 5.02
C GLN A 266 -15.19 -2.49 6.07
N ASP A 267 -15.53 -1.21 6.30
CA ASP A 267 -14.73 -0.25 7.08
C ASP A 267 -14.37 -0.74 8.49
N SER A 268 -15.30 -1.44 9.16
CA SER A 268 -15.05 -1.98 10.51
C SER A 268 -13.90 -2.99 10.57
N ALA A 269 -13.60 -3.64 9.44
CA ALA A 269 -12.55 -4.62 9.28
C ALA A 269 -11.21 -4.03 8.78
N GLU A 270 -11.13 -2.74 8.44
CA GLU A 270 -9.93 -2.12 7.87
C GLU A 270 -8.71 -2.32 8.78
N SER A 271 -8.80 -1.96 10.06
CA SER A 271 -7.68 -2.10 11.01
C SER A 271 -7.31 -3.57 11.26
N LEU A 272 -8.26 -4.51 11.13
CA LEU A 272 -7.98 -5.95 11.16
C LEU A 272 -7.18 -6.41 9.93
N ALA A 273 -7.60 -5.97 8.74
CA ALA A 273 -6.94 -6.29 7.49
C ALA A 273 -5.51 -5.74 7.45
N LEU A 274 -5.31 -4.49 7.87
CA LEU A 274 -3.98 -3.87 7.96
C LEU A 274 -3.05 -4.62 8.92
N LEU A 275 -3.54 -4.97 10.11
CA LEU A 275 -2.78 -5.77 11.07
C LEU A 275 -2.40 -7.14 10.48
N ALA A 276 -3.37 -7.85 9.89
CA ALA A 276 -3.16 -9.17 9.32
C ALA A 276 -2.18 -9.14 8.13
N ILE A 277 -2.28 -8.12 7.26
CA ILE A 277 -1.34 -7.85 6.17
C ILE A 277 0.07 -7.58 6.71
N GLY A 278 0.19 -6.82 7.79
CA GLY A 278 1.46 -6.60 8.47
C GLY A 278 2.11 -7.91 8.95
N ILE A 279 1.33 -8.79 9.56
CA ILE A 279 1.76 -10.12 10.01
C ILE A 279 2.22 -10.97 8.82
N ILE A 280 1.39 -11.14 7.79
CA ILE A 280 1.74 -12.00 6.67
C ILE A 280 2.86 -11.42 5.80
N THR A 281 3.00 -10.10 5.73
CA THR A 281 4.13 -9.47 5.04
C THR A 281 5.43 -9.89 5.71
N LYS A 282 5.51 -9.88 7.05
CA LYS A 282 6.69 -10.36 7.78
C LYS A 282 6.95 -11.84 7.57
N ILE A 283 5.91 -12.68 7.55
CA ILE A 283 6.03 -14.11 7.19
C ILE A 283 6.65 -14.25 5.80
N THR A 284 6.13 -13.54 4.80
CA THR A 284 6.61 -13.64 3.41
C THR A 284 8.01 -13.05 3.22
N MET A 285 8.36 -11.99 3.95
CA MET A 285 9.72 -11.44 3.97
C MET A 285 10.71 -12.46 4.53
N LYS A 286 10.33 -13.17 5.60
CA LYS A 286 11.13 -14.26 6.13
C LYS A 286 11.29 -15.40 5.12
N ALA A 287 10.22 -15.81 4.46
CA ALA A 287 10.30 -16.82 3.40
C ALA A 287 11.19 -16.39 2.21
N ALA A 288 11.39 -15.07 2.02
CA ALA A 288 12.29 -14.51 1.03
C ALA A 288 13.75 -14.37 1.51
N GLU A 289 14.08 -14.66 2.78
CA GLU A 289 15.45 -14.57 3.33
C GLU A 289 16.55 -15.20 2.47
N PRO A 290 16.34 -16.32 1.75
CA PRO A 290 17.37 -16.88 0.87
C PRO A 290 17.94 -15.90 -0.17
N MET A 291 17.20 -14.86 -0.57
CA MET A 291 17.72 -13.83 -1.49
C MET A 291 18.73 -12.88 -0.83
N PHE A 292 18.80 -12.84 0.50
CA PHE A 292 19.63 -11.92 1.26
C PHE A 292 20.84 -12.59 1.92
N VAL A 293 21.17 -13.84 1.55
CA VAL A 293 22.39 -14.48 2.03
C VAL A 293 23.64 -13.77 1.47
N ALA A 294 24.68 -13.66 2.30
CA ALA A 294 25.91 -12.91 1.98
C ALA A 294 26.61 -13.38 0.70
N GLU A 295 26.45 -14.65 0.33
CA GLU A 295 26.98 -15.20 -0.93
C GLU A 295 26.40 -14.49 -2.16
N LEU A 296 25.08 -14.23 -2.17
CA LEU A 296 24.41 -13.61 -3.32
C LEU A 296 24.70 -12.12 -3.42
N GLU A 297 24.89 -11.45 -2.29
CA GLU A 297 25.42 -10.09 -2.24
C GLU A 297 26.80 -9.99 -2.88
N LYS A 298 27.70 -10.90 -2.47
CA LYS A 298 29.06 -10.96 -3.02
C LYS A 298 29.04 -11.25 -4.52
N ARG A 299 28.22 -12.20 -4.98
CA ARG A 299 28.07 -12.50 -6.40
C ARG A 299 27.54 -11.30 -7.19
N HIS A 300 26.49 -10.62 -6.69
CA HIS A 300 25.96 -9.41 -7.32
C HIS A 300 27.04 -8.34 -7.49
N PHE A 301 27.86 -8.14 -6.45
CA PHE A 301 28.98 -7.22 -6.48
C PHE A 301 30.03 -7.63 -7.54
N GLU A 302 30.46 -8.89 -7.54
CA GLU A 302 31.46 -9.42 -8.47
C GLU A 302 31.02 -9.33 -9.94
N ASP A 303 29.77 -9.72 -10.23
CA ASP A 303 29.18 -9.64 -11.56
C ASP A 303 29.15 -8.18 -12.05
N ALA A 304 28.76 -7.24 -11.18
CA ALA A 304 28.76 -5.81 -11.49
C ALA A 304 30.17 -5.28 -11.80
N MET A 305 31.18 -5.69 -11.02
CA MET A 305 32.57 -5.28 -11.26
C MET A 305 33.10 -5.85 -12.59
N GLN A 306 32.77 -7.09 -12.93
CA GLN A 306 33.22 -7.75 -14.16
C GLN A 306 32.72 -7.04 -15.42
N VAL A 307 31.47 -6.56 -15.41
CA VAL A 307 30.88 -5.84 -16.55
C VAL A 307 31.16 -4.33 -16.52
N GLY A 308 31.95 -3.86 -15.55
CA GLY A 308 32.28 -2.44 -15.40
C GLY A 308 31.14 -1.57 -14.83
N ALA A 309 30.07 -2.18 -14.32
CA ALA A 309 28.97 -1.48 -13.65
C ALA A 309 29.38 -1.13 -12.21
N LYS A 310 30.33 -0.20 -12.07
CA LYS A 310 30.86 0.24 -10.78
C LYS A 310 30.83 1.76 -10.67
N ILE A 311 30.59 2.25 -9.46
CA ILE A 311 30.73 3.66 -9.09
C ILE A 311 31.75 3.74 -7.97
N VAL A 312 32.78 4.58 -8.14
CA VAL A 312 33.74 4.86 -7.08
C VAL A 312 33.36 6.18 -6.41
N PHE A 313 33.00 6.10 -5.14
CA PHE A 313 32.69 7.24 -4.29
C PHE A 313 33.96 7.68 -3.57
N GLU A 314 34.42 8.88 -3.89
CA GLU A 314 35.50 9.56 -3.18
C GLU A 314 34.90 10.33 -2.01
N ILE A 315 35.33 10.02 -0.78
CA ILE A 315 34.93 10.74 0.43
C ILE A 315 36.14 11.43 1.01
N LYS A 316 36.12 12.76 0.99
CA LYS A 316 37.09 13.61 1.68
C LYS A 316 36.48 14.06 2.99
N PHE A 317 37.17 13.85 4.09
CA PHE A 317 36.64 14.17 5.42
C PHE A 317 37.68 14.83 6.30
N ARG A 318 37.18 15.63 7.24
CA ARG A 318 37.97 16.33 8.25
C ARG A 318 37.56 15.85 9.62
N PHE A 319 38.53 15.61 10.49
CA PHE A 319 38.30 15.17 11.86
C PHE A 319 39.36 15.75 12.79
N ARG A 320 39.06 15.77 14.09
CA ARG A 320 39.94 16.28 15.14
C ARG A 320 40.16 15.20 16.20
N GLU A 321 41.42 14.95 16.54
CA GLU A 321 41.76 14.11 17.68
C GLU A 321 41.63 14.92 18.99
N PRO A 322 41.29 14.31 20.14
CA PRO A 322 40.96 15.04 21.37
C PRO A 322 42.02 16.05 21.87
N GLU A 323 43.29 15.82 21.58
CA GLU A 323 44.40 16.69 22.03
C GLU A 323 44.90 17.67 20.95
N GLU A 324 44.27 17.69 19.77
CA GLU A 324 44.71 18.53 18.66
C GLU A 324 43.86 19.78 18.50
N ASN A 325 44.53 20.91 18.26
CA ASN A 325 43.89 22.20 17.96
C ASN A 325 43.69 22.43 16.45
N PHE A 326 43.96 21.43 15.62
CA PHE A 326 43.81 21.51 14.17
C PHE A 326 43.04 20.30 13.65
N ASP A 327 42.36 20.48 12.52
CA ASP A 327 41.62 19.39 11.88
C ASP A 327 42.55 18.65 10.92
N ARG A 328 42.56 17.33 11.02
CA ARG A 328 43.20 16.43 10.05
C ARG A 328 42.28 16.24 8.85
N GLN A 329 42.87 16.08 7.67
CA GLN A 329 42.14 15.77 6.44
C GLN A 329 42.53 14.39 5.93
N HIS A 330 41.54 13.62 5.52
CA HIS A 330 41.76 12.29 4.96
C HIS A 330 40.80 12.01 3.82
N GLN A 331 41.11 10.96 3.05
CA GLN A 331 40.32 10.52 1.92
C GLN A 331 40.16 9.01 1.95
N VAL A 332 38.96 8.53 1.66
CA VAL A 332 38.68 7.12 1.40
C VAL A 332 37.88 6.98 0.11
N ASN A 333 38.07 5.86 -0.58
CA ASN A 333 37.28 5.51 -1.75
C ASN A 333 36.42 4.29 -1.40
N ILE A 334 35.12 4.37 -1.71
CA ILE A 334 34.16 3.27 -1.56
C ILE A 334 33.65 2.89 -2.94
N THR A 335 33.79 1.63 -3.32
CA THR A 335 33.29 1.12 -4.60
C THR A 335 31.95 0.44 -4.38
N MET A 336 30.94 0.80 -5.19
CA MET A 336 29.62 0.18 -5.16
C MET A 336 29.20 -0.29 -6.55
N PRO A 337 28.35 -1.34 -6.65
CA PRO A 337 27.76 -1.75 -7.91
C PRO A 337 26.75 -0.71 -8.40
N GLY A 338 26.80 -0.37 -9.69
CA GLY A 338 25.86 0.54 -10.33
C GLY A 338 26.45 1.37 -11.47
N THR A 339 25.57 2.08 -12.18
CA THR A 339 25.93 3.00 -13.28
C THR A 339 25.42 4.43 -13.07
N LYS A 340 24.64 4.65 -12.01
CA LYS A 340 24.09 5.95 -11.61
C LYS A 340 23.92 6.02 -10.10
N VAL A 341 24.06 7.21 -9.53
CA VAL A 341 23.77 7.45 -8.12
C VAL A 341 22.26 7.42 -7.88
N THR A 342 21.87 6.83 -6.76
CA THR A 342 20.49 6.80 -6.28
C THR A 342 20.46 7.26 -4.83
N PRO A 343 19.33 7.78 -4.31
CA PRO A 343 19.23 8.15 -2.90
C PRO A 343 19.61 7.00 -1.95
N ARG A 344 19.25 5.76 -2.29
CA ARG A 344 19.58 4.58 -1.49
C ARG A 344 21.08 4.29 -1.48
N THR A 345 21.74 4.39 -2.64
CA THR A 345 23.20 4.17 -2.71
C THR A 345 23.97 5.28 -2.02
N ALA A 346 23.53 6.55 -2.15
CA ALA A 346 24.11 7.67 -1.42
C ALA A 346 24.03 7.47 0.11
N PHE A 347 22.85 7.05 0.61
CA PHE A 347 22.66 6.78 2.03
C PHE A 347 23.49 5.58 2.51
N ALA A 348 23.53 4.48 1.76
CA ALA A 348 24.32 3.30 2.11
C ALA A 348 25.83 3.61 2.20
N VAL A 349 26.35 4.41 1.26
CA VAL A 349 27.75 4.87 1.26
C VAL A 349 28.03 5.73 2.49
N ALA A 350 27.12 6.64 2.86
CA ALA A 350 27.26 7.45 4.06
C ALA A 350 27.29 6.60 5.34
N GLN A 351 26.38 5.62 5.46
CA GLN A 351 26.35 4.70 6.60
C GLN A 351 27.62 3.86 6.71
N HIS A 352 28.10 3.31 5.59
CA HIS A 352 29.33 2.53 5.55
C HIS A 352 30.53 3.38 5.96
N PHE A 353 30.64 4.60 5.42
CA PHE A 353 31.68 5.55 5.81
C PHE A 353 31.66 5.86 7.31
N LEU A 354 30.50 6.20 7.87
CA LEU A 354 30.37 6.52 9.30
C LEU A 354 30.76 5.33 10.18
N HIS A 355 30.38 4.12 9.79
CA HIS A 355 30.77 2.90 10.50
C HIS A 355 32.29 2.68 10.47
N VAL A 356 32.91 2.80 9.29
CA VAL A 356 34.37 2.68 9.11
C VAL A 356 35.12 3.77 9.90
N PHE A 357 34.61 5.00 9.88
CA PHE A 357 35.18 6.10 10.66
C PHE A 357 35.14 5.80 12.16
N GLN A 358 33.98 5.42 12.71
CA GLN A 358 33.84 5.08 14.12
C GLN A 358 34.76 3.93 14.55
N HIS A 359 34.95 2.93 13.68
CA HIS A 359 35.83 1.80 13.96
C HIS A 359 37.31 2.22 13.99
N ASN A 360 37.75 3.02 13.02
CA ASN A 360 39.16 3.40 12.87
C ASN A 360 39.57 4.60 13.71
N GLN A 361 38.61 5.45 14.10
CA GLN A 361 38.81 6.74 14.78
C GLN A 361 37.82 6.89 15.95
N PRO A 362 37.80 5.96 16.93
CA PRO A 362 36.73 5.84 17.92
C PRO A 362 36.63 7.02 18.89
N ILE A 363 37.71 7.78 19.08
CA ILE A 363 37.78 8.93 19.99
C ILE A 363 37.84 10.26 19.24
N SER A 364 37.92 10.25 17.91
CA SER A 364 38.08 11.45 17.11
C SER A 364 36.73 12.06 16.77
N ALA A 365 36.66 13.39 16.76
CA ALA A 365 35.48 14.13 16.36
C ALA A 365 35.47 14.32 14.84
N LEU A 366 34.53 13.68 14.14
CA LEU A 366 34.29 13.97 12.73
C LEU A 366 33.71 15.38 12.62
N CYS A 367 34.32 16.24 11.80
CA CYS A 367 33.85 17.61 11.58
C CYS A 367 33.03 17.74 10.30
N GLU A 368 33.54 17.18 9.20
CA GLU A 368 32.92 17.26 7.87
C GLU A 368 33.26 16.03 7.03
N ALA A 369 32.35 15.60 6.16
CA ALA A 369 32.63 14.66 5.08
C ALA A 369 31.91 15.07 3.79
N GLU A 370 32.66 15.28 2.71
CA GLU A 370 32.15 15.55 1.37
C GLU A 370 32.35 14.30 0.49
N CYS A 371 31.27 13.82 -0.13
CA CYS A 371 31.30 12.69 -1.05
C CYS A 371 31.02 13.12 -2.49
N LYS A 372 31.86 12.65 -3.41
CA LYS A 372 31.73 12.85 -4.86
C LYS A 372 31.95 11.54 -5.61
N ILE A 373 31.41 11.43 -6.83
CA ILE A 373 31.80 10.36 -7.74
C ILE A 373 33.19 10.69 -8.32
N GLN A 374 34.13 9.74 -8.24
CA GLN A 374 35.52 9.97 -8.68
C GLN A 374 35.62 10.30 -10.18
N GLU A 375 34.83 9.64 -11.02
CA GLU A 375 34.89 9.81 -12.49
C GLU A 375 34.24 11.11 -12.97
N THR A 376 33.11 11.50 -12.40
CA THR A 376 32.31 12.63 -12.89
C THR A 376 32.45 13.90 -12.05
N GLY A 377 32.94 13.77 -10.81
CA GLY A 377 32.94 14.85 -9.82
C GLY A 377 31.54 15.22 -9.28
N GLU A 378 30.50 14.47 -9.65
CA GLU A 378 29.13 14.68 -9.18
C GLU A 378 29.06 14.62 -7.65
N LYS A 379 28.49 15.64 -7.02
CA LYS A 379 28.30 15.69 -5.57
C LYS A 379 27.20 14.73 -5.15
N VAL A 380 27.49 13.90 -4.15
CA VAL A 380 26.57 12.87 -3.65
C VAL A 380 25.96 13.30 -2.32
N PHE A 381 26.79 13.65 -1.34
CA PHE A 381 26.34 14.19 -0.06
C PHE A 381 27.42 15.05 0.61
N ASN A 382 27.00 15.87 1.57
CA ASN A 382 27.86 16.53 2.56
C ASN A 382 27.27 16.23 3.95
N LEU A 383 28.12 15.80 4.88
CA LEU A 383 27.80 15.69 6.29
C LEU A 383 28.61 16.71 7.08
N THR A 384 27.95 17.51 7.92
CA THR A 384 28.59 18.47 8.81
C THR A 384 28.19 18.19 10.25
N PHE A 385 29.16 18.17 11.15
CA PHE A 385 28.97 17.88 12.56
C PHE A 385 29.48 19.06 13.39
N HIS A 386 28.63 19.56 14.28
CA HIS A 386 28.99 20.67 15.16
C HIS A 386 29.72 20.13 16.39
N CYS A 387 31.05 20.24 16.37
CA CYS A 387 31.87 20.02 17.57
C CYS A 387 31.77 21.28 18.46
N LYS A 388 31.67 21.11 19.77
CA LYS A 388 31.77 22.26 20.69
C LYS A 388 33.15 22.88 20.52
N GLU A 389 33.19 24.18 20.27
CA GLU A 389 34.38 24.99 20.52
C GLU A 389 34.56 25.04 22.05
N GLU A 390 35.71 24.60 22.55
CA GLU A 390 36.11 24.86 23.94
C GLU A 390 36.65 26.29 24.10
#